data_AF-A0A959RJX5-F1
#
_entry.id   AF-A0A959RJX5-F1
#
_cell.length_a   1.000
_cell.length_b   1.000
_cell.length_c   1.000
_cell.angle_alpha   90.00
_cell.angle_beta   90.00
_cell.angle_gamma   90.00
#
_symmetry.space_group_name_H-M   'P 1'
#
loop_
_entity.id
_entity.type
_entity.pdbx_description
1 polymer ?
#
loop_
_entity_poly.entity_id
_entity_poly.type
_entity_poly.pdbx_seq_one_letter_code
_entity_poly.pdbx_strand_id
1 'polypeptide(L)'
;MKIFASTIILFFSSVLIFSQNSDSTISVSAGKQYKAGWFYNVFFGKHWRDVWTTSVETKILNLNTFVNGLTPHKKGGGFQTKSLRFKGNDNQYWKFRSIEKDPSKTLPEDLRNTIANDILQDQISSANPYAAFVVAPILDSLKILQSKPYLYYLPDDPKLGDFRNDFGNMFGILEIHPKYDEEEDVEFDNADKVVGTLELFERLEKKKDEYVNSKEYLKARLADIIIGDWDRHADQWKW
;
A
#
# COMPACT_ATOMS: atom_id res chain seq x y z
N MET A 1 -50.77 28.19 2.99
CA MET A 1 -50.21 26.83 3.14
C MET A 1 -48.98 26.73 2.23
N LYS A 2 -47.77 26.97 2.77
CA LYS A 2 -46.52 26.90 2.01
C LYS A 2 -45.86 25.56 2.30
N ILE A 3 -45.82 24.68 1.31
CA ILE A 3 -45.18 23.36 1.40
C ILE A 3 -43.68 23.59 1.20
N PHE A 4 -42.89 23.41 2.26
CA PHE A 4 -41.44 23.30 2.15
C PHE A 4 -41.12 21.89 1.64
N ALA A 5 -40.63 21.82 0.40
CA ALA A 5 -40.02 20.60 -0.13
C ALA A 5 -38.61 20.47 0.46
N SER A 6 -38.43 19.57 1.42
CA SER A 6 -37.11 19.18 1.90
C SER A 6 -36.41 18.36 0.83
N THR A 7 -35.42 18.96 0.16
CA THR A 7 -34.50 18.24 -0.72
C THR A 7 -33.58 17.38 0.13
N ILE A 8 -33.80 16.07 0.11
CA ILE A 8 -32.87 15.09 0.66
C ILE A 8 -31.68 15.02 -0.30
N ILE A 9 -30.54 15.55 0.11
CA ILE A 9 -29.26 15.35 -0.58
C ILE A 9 -28.73 13.99 -0.15
N LEU A 10 -28.90 12.97 -0.99
CA LEU A 10 -28.25 11.67 -0.85
C LEU A 10 -26.77 11.84 -1.22
N PHE A 11 -25.89 11.85 -0.21
CA PHE A 11 -24.46 11.67 -0.42
C PHE A 11 -24.22 10.20 -0.80
N PHE A 12 -24.14 9.92 -2.10
CA PHE A 12 -23.56 8.67 -2.59
C PHE A 12 -22.04 8.73 -2.35
N SER A 13 -21.59 8.12 -1.25
CA SER A 13 -20.21 7.66 -1.16
C SER A 13 -20.03 6.58 -2.24
N SER A 14 -19.38 6.92 -3.35
CA SER A 14 -19.00 5.94 -4.36
C SER A 14 -18.03 4.94 -3.71
N VAL A 15 -18.54 3.78 -3.33
CA VAL A 15 -17.69 2.62 -3.11
C VAL A 15 -17.13 2.28 -4.49
N LEU A 16 -15.81 2.47 -4.68
CA LEU A 16 -15.12 2.01 -5.87
C LEU A 16 -15.16 0.47 -5.86
N ILE A 17 -16.16 -0.10 -6.52
CA ILE A 17 -16.26 -1.53 -6.75
C ILE A 17 -15.38 -1.83 -7.97
N PHE A 18 -14.16 -2.29 -7.73
CA PHE A 18 -13.34 -2.82 -8.82
C PHE A 18 -13.97 -4.13 -9.31
N SER A 19 -14.32 -4.15 -10.60
CA SER A 19 -14.90 -5.32 -11.25
C SER A 19 -13.90 -6.48 -11.21
N GLN A 20 -14.16 -7.50 -10.39
CA GLN A 20 -13.63 -8.85 -10.57
C GLN A 20 -14.79 -9.81 -10.31
N ASN A 21 -15.12 -10.67 -11.29
CA ASN A 21 -16.22 -11.64 -11.18
C ASN A 21 -15.85 -12.89 -10.36
N SER A 22 -14.70 -12.91 -9.67
CA SER A 22 -14.29 -14.04 -8.85
C SER A 22 -14.60 -13.79 -7.38
N ASP A 23 -15.63 -14.48 -6.88
CA ASP A 23 -15.99 -14.60 -5.46
C ASP A 23 -15.01 -15.47 -4.67
N SER A 24 -13.91 -15.91 -5.28
CA SER A 24 -12.92 -16.76 -4.61
C SER A 24 -12.17 -15.96 -3.54
N THR A 25 -12.49 -16.24 -2.29
CA THR A 25 -11.78 -15.77 -1.12
C THR A 25 -10.81 -16.83 -0.61
N ILE A 26 -9.86 -16.41 0.22
CA ILE A 26 -8.91 -17.27 0.91
C ILE A 26 -8.70 -16.74 2.33
N SER A 27 -8.56 -17.64 3.29
CA SER A 27 -8.17 -17.29 4.66
C SER A 27 -6.65 -17.44 4.81
N VAL A 28 -5.98 -16.34 5.12
CA VAL A 28 -4.52 -16.27 5.23
C VAL A 28 -4.12 -15.41 6.42
N SER A 29 -3.03 -15.76 7.10
CA SER A 29 -2.44 -14.91 8.14
C SER A 29 -1.25 -14.15 7.57
N ALA A 30 -1.04 -12.91 8.01
CA ALA A 30 0.09 -12.08 7.57
C ALA A 30 1.45 -12.73 7.84
N GLY A 31 1.62 -13.36 9.01
CA GLY A 31 2.87 -14.00 9.40
C GLY A 31 2.67 -15.05 10.49
N LYS A 32 2.30 -16.28 10.09
CA LYS A 32 2.10 -17.41 11.02
C LYS A 32 3.35 -17.73 11.84
N GLN A 33 4.53 -17.44 11.28
CA GLN A 33 5.84 -17.61 11.89
C GLN A 33 6.04 -16.78 13.17
N TYR A 34 5.27 -15.71 13.37
CA TYR A 34 5.35 -14.86 14.57
C TYR A 34 4.61 -15.41 15.79
N LYS A 35 4.07 -16.63 15.71
CA LYS A 35 3.39 -17.25 16.86
C LYS A 35 4.40 -17.52 17.97
N ALA A 36 4.23 -16.85 19.11
CA ALA A 36 5.12 -16.93 20.26
C ALA A 36 4.36 -17.24 21.56
N GLY A 37 4.99 -18.04 22.43
CA GLY A 37 4.48 -18.32 23.78
C GLY A 37 4.89 -17.26 24.80
N TRP A 38 4.36 -17.37 26.02
CA TRP A 38 4.59 -16.38 27.08
C TRP A 38 6.07 -16.21 27.44
N PHE A 39 6.83 -17.31 27.52
CA PHE A 39 8.28 -17.25 27.81
C PHE A 39 9.03 -16.44 26.75
N TYR A 40 8.71 -16.63 25.46
CA TYR A 40 9.34 -15.88 24.37
C TYR A 40 8.99 -14.39 24.47
N ASN A 41 7.72 -14.07 24.76
CA ASN A 41 7.25 -12.70 24.89
C ASN A 41 7.88 -11.95 26.08
N VAL A 42 8.37 -12.65 27.11
CA VAL A 42 9.11 -12.01 28.22
C VAL A 42 10.46 -11.46 27.74
N PHE A 43 11.15 -12.15 26.84
CA PHE A 43 12.47 -11.74 26.35
C PHE A 43 12.38 -10.85 25.10
N PHE A 44 11.43 -11.10 24.21
CA PHE A 44 11.31 -10.44 22.90
C PHE A 44 10.06 -9.55 22.79
N GLY A 45 9.41 -9.23 23.92
CA GLY A 45 8.19 -8.41 23.97
C GLY A 45 6.95 -9.13 23.44
N LYS A 46 5.75 -8.58 23.68
CA LYS A 46 4.49 -9.14 23.12
C LYS A 46 4.27 -8.76 21.65
N HIS A 47 4.57 -7.50 21.32
CA HIS A 47 4.39 -6.91 19.99
C HIS A 47 2.98 -7.14 19.38
N TRP A 48 2.85 -7.12 18.05
CA TRP A 48 1.60 -7.33 17.32
C TRP A 48 1.40 -8.78 16.89
N ARG A 49 2.06 -9.75 17.55
CA ARG A 49 2.07 -11.16 17.15
C ARG A 49 0.67 -11.77 17.03
N ASP A 50 -0.25 -11.38 17.90
CA ASP A 50 -1.66 -11.79 17.83
C ASP A 50 -2.30 -11.34 16.50
N VAL A 51 -2.02 -10.11 16.04
CA VAL A 51 -2.54 -9.56 14.78
C VAL A 51 -1.86 -10.19 13.56
N TRP A 52 -0.55 -10.42 13.63
CA TRP A 52 0.21 -11.10 12.56
C TRP A 52 -0.28 -12.54 12.32
N THR A 53 -0.66 -13.24 13.38
CA THR A 53 -1.05 -14.65 13.32
C THR A 53 -2.54 -14.87 13.08
N THR A 54 -3.36 -13.84 13.28
CA THR A 54 -4.80 -13.87 12.99
C THR A 54 -5.04 -14.12 11.50
N SER A 55 -5.84 -15.15 11.21
CA SER A 55 -6.26 -15.45 9.84
C SER A 55 -7.32 -14.45 9.41
N VAL A 56 -7.12 -13.81 8.27
CA VAL A 56 -8.06 -12.88 7.67
C VAL A 56 -8.55 -13.42 6.34
N GLU A 57 -9.83 -13.25 6.06
CA GLU A 57 -10.40 -13.57 4.76
C GLU A 57 -10.13 -12.43 3.79
N THR A 58 -9.57 -12.76 2.63
CA THR A 58 -9.26 -11.80 1.57
C THR A 58 -9.65 -12.35 0.22
N LYS A 59 -9.91 -11.46 -0.74
CA LYS A 59 -10.12 -11.86 -2.13
C LYS A 59 -8.80 -12.32 -2.75
N ILE A 60 -8.89 -13.30 -3.65
CA ILE A 60 -7.80 -13.65 -4.56
C ILE A 60 -7.78 -12.61 -5.69
N LEU A 61 -6.60 -12.06 -5.98
CA LEU A 61 -6.41 -11.09 -7.05
C LEU A 61 -6.35 -11.83 -8.39
N ASN A 62 -7.35 -11.61 -9.23
CA ASN A 62 -7.41 -12.20 -10.56
C ASN A 62 -6.88 -11.22 -11.60
N LEU A 63 -5.68 -11.50 -12.14
CA LEU A 63 -4.99 -10.63 -13.10
C LEU A 63 -5.70 -10.54 -14.46
N ASN A 64 -6.68 -11.40 -14.75
CA ASN A 64 -7.46 -11.34 -15.98
C ASN A 64 -8.68 -10.43 -15.86
N THR A 65 -9.29 -10.35 -14.68
CA THR A 65 -10.60 -9.70 -14.51
C THR A 65 -10.54 -8.41 -13.72
N PHE A 66 -9.63 -8.28 -12.74
CA PHE A 66 -9.49 -7.06 -11.97
C PHE A 66 -9.18 -5.87 -12.90
N VAL A 67 -10.03 -4.84 -12.87
CA VAL A 67 -10.01 -3.67 -13.77
C VAL A 67 -9.88 -4.02 -15.26
N ASN A 68 -10.56 -5.09 -15.70
CA ASN A 68 -10.49 -5.65 -17.05
C ASN A 68 -9.12 -6.22 -17.45
N GLY A 69 -8.22 -6.41 -16.48
CA GLY A 69 -6.91 -7.01 -16.66
C GLY A 69 -5.80 -6.19 -16.00
N LEU A 70 -4.89 -6.88 -15.32
CA LEU A 70 -3.64 -6.34 -14.80
C LEU A 70 -2.46 -6.99 -15.53
N THR A 71 -1.55 -6.17 -16.03
CA THR A 71 -0.31 -6.61 -16.66
C THR A 71 0.87 -6.25 -15.76
N PRO A 72 1.67 -7.21 -15.26
CA PRO A 72 2.88 -6.92 -14.51
C PRO A 72 3.81 -6.02 -15.31
N HIS A 73 4.35 -5.00 -14.67
CA HIS A 73 5.09 -3.94 -15.35
C HIS A 73 6.49 -3.74 -14.78
N LYS A 74 6.63 -3.57 -13.46
CA LYS A 74 7.92 -3.22 -12.86
C LYS A 74 8.04 -3.67 -11.41
N LYS A 75 9.14 -4.35 -11.07
CA LYS A 75 9.52 -4.63 -9.69
C LYS A 75 10.04 -3.37 -9.00
N GLY A 76 9.68 -3.20 -7.75
CA GLY A 76 10.23 -2.18 -6.87
C GLY A 76 10.33 -2.68 -5.44
N GLY A 77 10.49 -1.75 -4.51
CA GLY A 77 10.68 -2.05 -3.09
C GLY A 77 12.14 -1.99 -2.68
N GLY A 78 12.37 -1.87 -1.37
CA GLY A 78 13.70 -1.69 -0.78
C GLY A 78 14.27 -2.98 -0.21
N PHE A 79 15.02 -2.84 0.87
CA PHE A 79 15.69 -3.96 1.56
C PHE A 79 14.75 -4.90 2.32
N GLN A 80 13.47 -4.53 2.50
CA GLN A 80 12.52 -5.26 3.35
C GLN A 80 11.22 -5.65 2.64
N THR A 81 10.64 -4.75 1.83
CA THR A 81 9.33 -4.96 1.21
C THR A 81 9.49 -5.24 -0.27
N LYS A 82 8.84 -6.31 -0.76
CA LYS A 82 8.72 -6.59 -2.20
C LYS A 82 7.52 -5.83 -2.74
N SER A 83 7.69 -5.15 -3.88
CA SER A 83 6.55 -4.54 -4.58
C SER A 83 6.59 -4.79 -6.08
N LEU A 84 5.41 -4.91 -6.67
CA LEU A 84 5.21 -5.11 -8.09
C LEU A 84 4.18 -4.10 -8.58
N ARG A 85 4.54 -3.36 -9.63
CA ARG A 85 3.63 -2.47 -10.34
C ARG A 85 2.95 -3.21 -11.46
N PHE A 86 1.68 -2.91 -11.68
CA PHE A 86 0.86 -3.41 -12.79
C PHE A 86 0.33 -2.22 -13.60
N LYS A 87 0.20 -2.40 -14.92
CA LYS A 87 -0.63 -1.54 -15.77
C LYS A 87 -2.01 -2.19 -15.84
N GLY A 88 -3.04 -1.48 -15.41
CA GLY A 88 -4.43 -1.89 -15.57
C GLY A 88 -5.00 -1.48 -16.92
N ASN A 89 -6.02 -2.19 -17.38
CA ASN A 89 -6.77 -1.84 -18.59
C ASN A 89 -7.75 -0.66 -18.38
N ASP A 90 -7.82 -0.14 -17.15
CA ASP A 90 -8.49 1.10 -16.77
C ASP A 90 -7.58 2.34 -16.95
N ASN A 91 -6.44 2.20 -17.64
CA ASN A 91 -5.39 3.22 -17.78
C ASN A 91 -4.77 3.68 -16.45
N GLN A 92 -5.02 2.96 -15.36
CA GLN A 92 -4.38 3.23 -14.07
C GLN A 92 -3.21 2.29 -13.84
N TYR A 93 -2.28 2.76 -13.00
CA TYR A 93 -1.22 1.92 -12.47
C TYR A 93 -1.57 1.47 -11.07
N TRP A 94 -1.22 0.23 -10.79
CA TRP A 94 -1.49 -0.42 -9.53
C TRP A 94 -0.18 -0.89 -8.92
N LYS A 95 -0.03 -0.80 -7.61
CA LYS A 95 1.15 -1.27 -6.88
C LYS A 95 0.69 -2.28 -5.86
N PHE A 96 1.14 -3.51 -6.03
CA PHE A 96 1.05 -4.55 -5.02
C PHE A 96 2.31 -4.54 -4.17
N ARG A 97 2.17 -4.69 -2.86
CA ARG A 97 3.29 -4.83 -1.92
C ARG A 97 3.03 -5.94 -0.92
N SER A 98 4.08 -6.67 -0.56
CA SER A 98 4.00 -7.70 0.48
C SER A 98 3.63 -7.09 1.83
N ILE A 99 2.77 -7.79 2.60
CA ILE A 99 2.58 -7.47 4.03
C ILE A 99 3.79 -7.98 4.82
N GLU A 100 4.17 -9.24 4.58
CA GLU A 100 5.37 -9.82 5.13
C GLU A 100 6.62 -9.07 4.63
N LYS A 101 7.56 -8.83 5.53
CA LYS A 101 8.84 -8.19 5.23
C LYS A 101 9.96 -9.21 5.33
N ASP A 102 10.94 -9.08 4.46
CA ASP A 102 12.15 -9.90 4.45
C ASP A 102 13.37 -8.98 4.68
N PRO A 103 13.85 -8.84 5.94
CA PRO A 103 14.97 -8.00 6.28
C PRO A 103 16.33 -8.66 5.99
N SER A 104 16.38 -9.89 5.46
CA SER A 104 17.64 -10.64 5.29
C SER A 104 18.68 -9.86 4.48
N LYS A 105 18.25 -9.04 3.51
CA LYS A 105 19.13 -8.22 2.68
C LYS A 105 19.85 -7.10 3.45
N THR A 106 19.41 -6.78 4.67
CA THR A 106 20.09 -5.83 5.55
C THR A 106 21.32 -6.43 6.22
N LEU A 107 21.43 -7.77 6.24
CA LEU A 107 22.56 -8.48 6.81
C LEU A 107 23.65 -8.75 5.76
N PRO A 108 24.93 -8.78 6.20
CA PRO A 108 26.01 -9.43 5.45
C PRO A 108 25.63 -10.84 5.04
N GLU A 109 26.11 -11.30 3.88
CA GLU A 109 25.73 -12.58 3.30
C GLU A 109 25.92 -13.76 4.26
N ASP A 110 27.03 -13.76 5.01
CA ASP A 110 27.36 -14.79 6.00
C ASP A 110 26.37 -14.86 7.18
N LEU A 111 25.62 -13.79 7.45
CA LEU A 111 24.66 -13.72 8.56
C LEU A 111 23.22 -14.04 8.15
N ARG A 112 22.91 -14.07 6.84
CA ARG A 112 21.53 -14.23 6.34
C ARG A 112 20.90 -15.58 6.71
N ASN A 113 21.73 -16.61 6.87
CA ASN A 113 21.29 -17.97 7.21
C ASN A 113 21.60 -18.33 8.68
N THR A 114 21.63 -17.34 9.56
CA THR A 114 21.99 -17.51 10.98
C THR A 114 20.88 -17.00 11.91
N ILE A 115 21.03 -17.26 13.22
CA ILE A 115 20.15 -16.72 14.26
C ILE A 115 20.04 -15.19 14.23
N ALA A 116 21.02 -14.47 13.67
CA ALA A 116 20.93 -13.03 13.50
C ALA A 116 19.75 -12.65 12.59
N ASN A 117 19.52 -13.41 11.51
CA ASN A 117 18.38 -13.20 10.64
C ASN A 117 17.06 -13.54 11.34
N ASP A 118 17.02 -14.61 12.14
CA ASP A 118 15.82 -15.00 12.89
C ASP A 118 15.41 -13.92 13.89
N ILE A 119 16.38 -13.34 14.61
CA ILE A 119 16.14 -12.23 15.53
C ILE A 119 15.63 -11.00 14.76
N LEU A 120 16.27 -10.63 13.66
CA LEU A 120 15.82 -9.50 12.84
C LEU A 120 14.44 -9.72 12.24
N GLN A 121 14.13 -10.94 11.79
CA GLN A 121 12.82 -11.32 11.30
C GLN A 121 11.78 -11.16 12.40
N ASP A 122 12.04 -11.65 13.61
CA ASP A 122 11.12 -11.52 14.75
C ASP A 122 10.82 -10.05 15.10
N GLN A 123 11.79 -9.14 14.95
CA GLN A 123 11.58 -7.71 15.19
C GLN A 123 10.56 -7.07 14.24
N ILE A 124 10.27 -7.66 13.08
CA ILE A 124 9.18 -7.20 12.20
C ILE A 124 7.81 -7.29 12.91
N SER A 125 7.65 -8.25 13.84
CA SER A 125 6.40 -8.41 14.60
C SER A 125 6.06 -7.20 15.47
N SER A 126 7.04 -6.33 15.76
CA SER A 126 6.85 -5.04 16.46
C SER A 126 6.05 -4.01 15.66
N ALA A 127 5.95 -4.16 14.34
CA ALA A 127 5.13 -3.33 13.48
C ALA A 127 3.73 -3.93 13.29
N ASN A 128 2.71 -3.08 13.12
CA ASN A 128 1.36 -3.54 12.81
C ASN A 128 1.26 -3.90 11.30
N PRO A 129 0.91 -5.14 10.92
CA PRO A 129 0.86 -5.57 9.52
C PRO A 129 -0.24 -4.89 8.71
N TYR A 130 -1.26 -4.36 9.37
CA TYR A 130 -2.44 -3.75 8.76
C TYR A 130 -2.53 -2.24 9.04
N ALA A 131 -1.43 -1.59 9.43
CA ALA A 131 -1.40 -0.17 9.79
C ALA A 131 -2.02 0.73 8.69
N ALA A 132 -1.77 0.42 7.41
CA ALA A 132 -2.33 1.19 6.29
C ALA A 132 -3.87 1.24 6.30
N PHE A 133 -4.54 0.15 6.70
CA PHE A 133 -6.00 0.09 6.79
C PHE A 133 -6.55 0.87 7.98
N VAL A 134 -5.76 1.04 9.04
CA VAL A 134 -6.10 1.88 10.19
C VAL A 134 -5.91 3.36 9.86
N VAL A 135 -4.82 3.69 9.14
CA VAL A 135 -4.47 5.07 8.78
C VAL A 135 -5.40 5.63 7.70
N ALA A 136 -5.81 4.82 6.72
CA ALA A 136 -6.66 5.28 5.63
C ALA A 136 -7.93 6.04 6.08
N PRO A 137 -8.80 5.53 6.98
CA PRO A 137 -9.97 6.28 7.42
C PRO A 137 -9.62 7.56 8.21
N ILE A 138 -8.46 7.61 8.87
CA ILE A 138 -7.98 8.84 9.54
C ILE A 138 -7.68 9.91 8.50
N LEU A 139 -6.95 9.56 7.43
CA LEU A 139 -6.64 10.49 6.34
C LEU A 139 -7.92 10.96 5.62
N ASP A 140 -8.86 10.04 5.36
CA ASP A 140 -10.17 10.39 4.78
C ASP A 140 -10.92 11.41 5.67
N SER A 141 -10.91 11.23 7.00
CA SER A 141 -11.56 12.17 7.94
C SER A 141 -10.94 13.57 7.94
N LEU A 142 -9.63 13.65 7.67
CA LEU A 142 -8.88 14.91 7.55
C LEU A 142 -8.95 15.50 6.12
N LYS A 143 -9.61 14.80 5.20
CA LYS A 143 -9.67 15.13 3.77
C LYS A 143 -8.27 15.25 3.16
N ILE A 144 -7.35 14.39 3.58
CA ILE A 144 -6.02 14.26 2.98
C ILE A 144 -6.14 13.27 1.82
N LEU A 145 -5.77 13.71 0.63
CA LEU A 145 -5.77 12.85 -0.55
C LEU A 145 -4.78 11.69 -0.38
N GLN A 146 -5.23 10.46 -0.62
CA GLN A 146 -4.43 9.25 -0.47
C GLN A 146 -4.85 8.17 -1.46
N SER A 147 -3.94 7.24 -1.74
CA SER A 147 -4.29 5.97 -2.39
C SER A 147 -4.79 4.97 -1.35
N LYS A 148 -5.99 4.42 -1.57
CA LYS A 148 -6.62 3.52 -0.61
C LYS A 148 -6.04 2.10 -0.70
N PRO A 149 -5.71 1.46 0.44
CA PRO A 149 -5.20 0.10 0.45
C PRO A 149 -6.34 -0.92 0.29
N TYR A 150 -6.11 -1.91 -0.57
CA TYR A 150 -6.98 -3.08 -0.70
C TYR A 150 -6.20 -4.35 -0.40
N LEU A 151 -6.78 -5.21 0.42
CA LEU A 151 -6.17 -6.46 0.81
C LEU A 151 -6.42 -7.52 -0.27
N TYR A 152 -5.36 -8.21 -0.69
CA TYR A 152 -5.44 -9.25 -1.72
C TYR A 152 -4.43 -10.36 -1.49
N TYR A 153 -4.80 -11.56 -1.93
CA TYR A 153 -3.87 -12.66 -2.14
C TYR A 153 -3.55 -12.77 -3.64
N LEU A 154 -2.28 -12.61 -4.00
CA LEU A 154 -1.79 -12.79 -5.37
C LEU A 154 -1.45 -14.27 -5.58
N PRO A 155 -2.24 -15.03 -6.35
CA PRO A 155 -1.99 -16.44 -6.56
C PRO A 155 -0.75 -16.64 -7.43
N ASP A 156 -0.28 -17.88 -7.49
CA ASP A 156 0.72 -18.29 -8.46
C ASP A 156 0.15 -18.31 -9.90
N ASP A 157 0.13 -17.13 -10.53
CA ASP A 157 -0.47 -16.91 -11.85
C ASP A 157 0.60 -16.88 -12.96
N PRO A 158 0.48 -17.65 -14.05
CA PRO A 158 1.40 -17.60 -15.19
C PRO A 158 1.59 -16.20 -15.81
N LYS A 159 0.59 -15.31 -15.73
CA LYS A 159 0.70 -13.92 -16.20
C LYS A 159 1.78 -13.13 -15.48
N LEU A 160 2.21 -13.56 -14.30
CA LEU A 160 3.33 -12.95 -13.59
C LEU A 160 4.65 -13.08 -14.34
N GLY A 161 4.80 -14.04 -15.27
CA GLY A 161 6.01 -14.22 -16.07
C GLY A 161 7.26 -14.30 -15.18
N ASP A 162 8.25 -13.48 -15.47
CA ASP A 162 9.52 -13.42 -14.71
C ASP A 162 9.33 -13.02 -13.24
N PHE A 163 8.23 -12.35 -12.90
CA PHE A 163 7.90 -11.95 -11.53
C PHE A 163 7.30 -13.10 -10.70
N ARG A 164 6.90 -14.21 -11.33
CA ARG A 164 6.17 -15.31 -10.69
C ARG A 164 6.91 -15.89 -9.48
N ASN A 165 8.22 -16.13 -9.61
CA ASN A 165 9.04 -16.68 -8.51
C ASN A 165 9.13 -15.76 -7.29
N ASP A 166 9.03 -14.45 -7.50
CA ASP A 166 9.15 -13.45 -6.44
C ASP A 166 7.82 -13.12 -5.76
N PHE A 167 6.70 -13.22 -6.50
CA PHE A 167 5.39 -12.67 -6.12
C PHE A 167 4.24 -13.68 -6.12
N GLY A 168 4.41 -14.87 -6.69
CA GLY A 168 3.38 -15.91 -6.65
C GLY A 168 3.09 -16.36 -5.22
N ASN A 169 1.83 -16.66 -4.94
CA ASN A 169 1.34 -17.05 -3.60
C ASN A 169 1.61 -16.02 -2.51
N MET A 170 1.53 -14.73 -2.84
CA MET A 170 1.88 -13.66 -1.92
C MET A 170 0.64 -12.98 -1.36
N PHE A 171 0.64 -12.75 -0.05
CA PHE A 171 -0.36 -11.94 0.62
C PHE A 171 0.12 -10.50 0.76
N GLY A 172 -0.72 -9.55 0.35
CA GLY A 172 -0.28 -8.18 0.21
C GLY A 172 -1.39 -7.15 0.07
N ILE A 173 -0.94 -5.93 -0.17
CA ILE A 173 -1.78 -4.75 -0.31
C ILE A 173 -1.65 -4.24 -1.73
N LEU A 174 -2.79 -4.07 -2.40
CA LEU A 174 -2.93 -3.45 -3.70
C LEU A 174 -3.43 -2.02 -3.52
N GLU A 175 -2.75 -1.06 -4.12
CA GLU A 175 -3.07 0.37 -4.08
C GLU A 175 -2.98 0.93 -5.49
N ILE A 176 -3.78 1.96 -5.80
CA ILE A 176 -3.49 2.78 -7.00
C ILE A 176 -2.10 3.38 -6.82
N HIS A 177 -1.31 3.37 -7.87
CA HIS A 177 0.00 3.99 -7.91
C HIS A 177 -0.07 5.20 -8.86
N PRO A 178 -0.30 6.42 -8.31
CA PRO A 178 -0.26 7.64 -9.11
C PRO A 178 1.11 7.71 -9.77
N LYS A 179 1.12 7.56 -11.10
CA LYS A 179 2.34 7.34 -11.85
C LYS A 179 3.05 8.64 -12.15
N TYR A 180 4.36 8.48 -12.31
CA TYR A 180 5.29 9.35 -13.00
C TYR A 180 5.99 8.48 -14.05
N ASP A 181 5.59 8.53 -15.32
CA ASP A 181 6.48 8.30 -16.47
C ASP A 181 6.15 9.40 -17.47
N GLU A 182 7.16 9.75 -18.24
CA GLU A 182 7.21 10.92 -19.12
C GLU A 182 6.21 10.88 -20.29
N GLU A 183 5.53 9.76 -20.54
CA GLU A 183 4.74 9.55 -21.77
C GLU A 183 3.21 9.54 -21.59
N GLU A 184 2.68 9.35 -20.38
CA GLU A 184 1.22 9.27 -20.15
C GLU A 184 0.84 9.94 -18.84
N ASP A 185 0.05 11.02 -18.91
CA ASP A 185 -0.60 11.63 -17.74
C ASP A 185 -1.59 10.61 -17.16
N VAL A 186 -1.42 10.28 -15.89
CA VAL A 186 -2.34 9.38 -15.18
C VAL A 186 -3.31 10.20 -14.37
N GLU A 187 -4.60 9.96 -14.58
CA GLU A 187 -5.68 10.56 -13.83
C GLU A 187 -5.70 9.95 -12.42
N PHE A 188 -5.31 10.73 -11.41
CA PHE A 188 -5.53 10.40 -10.02
C PHE A 188 -6.28 11.56 -9.36
N ASP A 189 -7.51 11.31 -8.92
CA ASP A 189 -8.38 12.31 -8.28
C ASP A 189 -8.56 13.61 -9.10
N ASN A 190 -8.70 13.48 -10.42
CA ASN A 190 -8.80 14.60 -11.38
C ASN A 190 -7.55 15.50 -11.45
N ALA A 191 -6.38 15.00 -11.06
CA ALA A 191 -5.13 15.72 -11.26
C ALA A 191 -4.81 15.85 -12.76
N ASP A 192 -4.48 17.06 -13.21
CA ASP A 192 -4.00 17.32 -14.58
C ASP A 192 -2.65 16.67 -14.84
N LYS A 193 -1.80 16.60 -13.80
CA LYS A 193 -0.47 15.98 -13.83
C LYS A 193 -0.13 15.47 -12.44
N VAL A 194 0.61 14.36 -12.37
CA VAL A 194 1.20 13.83 -11.14
C VAL A 194 2.72 13.81 -11.25
N VAL A 195 3.40 14.43 -10.28
CA VAL A 195 4.87 14.54 -10.27
C VAL A 195 5.51 14.03 -8.98
N GLY A 196 6.77 13.64 -9.08
CA GLY A 196 7.60 13.29 -7.91
C GLY A 196 8.15 14.54 -7.22
N THR A 197 8.62 14.38 -5.97
CA THR A 197 9.19 15.48 -5.19
C THR A 197 10.38 16.17 -5.87
N LEU A 198 11.22 15.42 -6.60
CA LEU A 198 12.35 16.00 -7.34
C LEU A 198 11.90 16.88 -8.50
N GLU A 199 10.93 16.41 -9.32
CA GLU A 199 10.38 17.23 -10.40
C GLU A 199 9.64 18.46 -9.83
N LEU A 200 8.91 18.33 -8.72
CA LEU A 200 8.32 19.49 -8.05
C LEU A 200 9.36 20.58 -7.80
N PHE A 201 10.53 20.24 -7.24
CA PHE A 201 11.58 21.23 -6.99
C PHE A 201 12.08 21.89 -8.27
N GLU A 202 12.32 21.11 -9.33
CA GLU A 202 12.70 21.69 -10.63
C GLU A 202 11.64 22.64 -11.18
N ARG A 203 10.36 22.31 -11.00
CA ARG A 203 9.25 23.13 -11.48
C ARG A 203 9.12 24.43 -10.71
N LEU A 204 9.20 24.38 -9.38
CA LEU A 204 9.18 25.58 -8.53
C LEU A 204 10.36 26.51 -8.81
N GLU A 205 11.52 25.97 -9.21
CA GLU A 205 12.68 26.77 -9.63
C GLU A 205 12.45 27.42 -11.01
N LYS A 206 11.90 26.67 -11.98
CA LYS A 206 11.73 27.12 -13.37
C LYS A 206 10.50 28.01 -13.58
N LYS A 207 9.43 27.81 -12.81
CA LYS A 207 8.11 28.42 -13.01
C LYS A 207 7.68 29.21 -11.76
N LYS A 208 7.44 30.50 -11.94
CA LYS A 208 7.14 31.43 -10.84
C LYS A 208 5.67 31.43 -10.40
N ASP A 209 4.79 30.84 -11.19
CA ASP A 209 3.34 30.75 -10.98
C ASP A 209 2.91 29.41 -10.35
N GLU A 210 3.83 28.47 -10.18
CA GLU A 210 3.58 27.22 -9.48
C GLU A 210 3.91 27.35 -7.99
N TYR A 211 3.04 26.81 -7.14
CA TYR A 211 3.22 26.85 -5.70
C TYR A 211 2.62 25.60 -5.05
N VAL A 212 3.24 25.18 -3.96
CA VAL A 212 2.73 24.08 -3.13
C VAL A 212 1.60 24.61 -2.26
N ASN A 213 0.51 23.85 -2.15
CA ASN A 213 -0.49 24.09 -1.13
C ASN A 213 0.08 23.76 0.26
N SER A 214 0.72 24.76 0.89
CA SER A 214 1.45 24.57 2.15
C SER A 214 0.53 24.16 3.30
N LYS A 215 -0.76 24.53 3.27
CA LYS A 215 -1.73 24.14 4.30
C LYS A 215 -2.06 22.66 4.22
N GLU A 216 -2.29 22.13 3.01
CA GLU A 216 -2.53 20.70 2.80
C GLU A 216 -1.28 19.88 3.13
N TYR A 217 -0.11 20.34 2.71
CA TYR A 217 1.15 19.67 3.07
C TYR A 217 1.38 19.65 4.59
N LEU A 218 1.19 20.79 5.28
CA LEU A 218 1.31 20.84 6.74
C LEU A 218 0.31 19.91 7.43
N LYS A 219 -0.94 19.86 6.96
CA LYS A 219 -1.97 18.96 7.48
C LYS A 219 -1.53 17.49 7.38
N ALA A 220 -1.00 17.08 6.22
CA ALA A 220 -0.50 15.73 6.02
C ALA A 220 0.72 15.42 6.91
N ARG A 221 1.66 16.37 7.06
CA ARG A 221 2.81 16.20 7.96
C ARG A 221 2.42 16.13 9.44
N LEU A 222 1.42 16.90 9.87
CA LEU A 222 0.89 16.80 11.23
C LEU A 222 0.18 15.46 11.46
N ALA A 223 -0.53 14.94 10.46
CA ALA A 223 -1.12 13.61 10.52
C ALA A 223 -0.02 12.53 10.68
N ASP A 224 1.07 12.61 9.89
CA ASP A 224 2.23 11.72 10.02
C ASP A 224 2.82 11.75 11.44
N ILE A 225 2.96 12.94 12.06
CA ILE A 225 3.45 13.08 13.44
C ILE A 225 2.51 12.40 14.44
N ILE A 226 1.19 12.62 14.29
CA ILE A 226 0.18 12.06 15.22
C ILE A 226 0.14 10.54 15.16
N ILE A 227 0.24 9.96 13.96
CA ILE A 227 0.23 8.49 13.79
C ILE A 227 1.61 7.86 14.03
N GLY A 228 2.64 8.67 14.25
CA GLY A 228 4.02 8.21 14.39
C GLY A 228 4.52 7.54 13.10
N ASP A 229 4.36 8.18 11.95
CA ASP A 229 4.98 7.75 10.70
C ASP A 229 6.41 8.31 10.59
N TRP A 230 7.38 7.47 10.95
CA TRP A 230 8.81 7.81 10.95
C TRP A 230 9.51 7.50 9.61
N ASP A 231 8.79 6.94 8.63
CA ASP A 231 9.35 6.50 7.34
C ASP A 231 8.74 7.26 6.16
N ARG A 232 8.15 8.44 6.41
CA ARG A 232 7.67 9.32 5.33
C ARG A 232 8.83 9.99 4.59
N HIS A 233 9.25 9.42 3.47
CA HIS A 233 10.32 9.94 2.60
C HIS A 233 9.82 10.47 1.24
N ALA A 234 10.70 11.12 0.47
CA ALA A 234 10.37 11.89 -0.74
C ALA A 234 9.62 11.08 -1.84
N ASP A 235 9.88 9.77 -1.96
CA ASP A 235 9.23 8.93 -2.97
C ASP A 235 7.77 8.58 -2.64
N GLN A 236 7.39 8.75 -1.37
CA GLN A 236 6.03 8.50 -0.90
C GLN A 236 5.09 9.69 -1.12
N TRP A 237 5.64 10.85 -1.52
CA TRP A 237 4.86 12.00 -1.94
C TRP A 237 4.63 11.99 -3.45
N LYS A 238 3.45 12.44 -3.84
CA LYS A 238 3.05 12.75 -5.21
C LYS A 238 2.41 14.12 -5.16
N TRP A 239 2.71 14.95 -6.15
CA TRP A 239 2.32 16.35 -6.22
C TRP A 239 1.57 16.64 -7.50
#